data_AF-Q3MEZ0-F1
#
_entry.id   AF-Q3MEZ0-F1
#
_cell.length_a   1.000
_cell.length_b   1.000
_cell.length_c   1.000
_cell.angle_alpha   90.00
_cell.angle_beta   90.00
_cell.angle_gamma   90.00
#
_symmetry.space_group_name_H-M   'P 1'
#
loop_
_entity.id
_entity.type
_entity.pdbx_description
1 polymer ?
#
loop_
_entity_poly.entity_id
_entity_poly.type
_entity_poly.pdbx_seq_one_letter_code
_entity_poly.pdbx_strand_id
1 'polypeptide(L)'
;MLRHKFPILLTITLSTLTIFPIPSSLAQTTSIPLPSDAPLNLDLLTQPKDSVITANTINLSGLTTPSLWWSKENSENKLLDNWIAYPATENEVGRVDLIVNQQIWSLLDYLERYDFVNRLGSTARKDGYNVRVFNYQKDLLGSYTCSYNPSSANCNIQLNTQYKLRRYQ
;
A
#
# COMPACT_ATOMS: atom_id res chain seq x y z
N MET A 1 53.70 -51.43 -43.91
CA MET A 1 52.77 -51.22 -42.78
C MET A 1 53.56 -50.67 -41.61
N LEU A 2 53.44 -49.38 -41.29
CA LEU A 2 54.12 -48.77 -40.15
C LEU A 2 53.11 -47.93 -39.35
N ARG A 3 52.59 -48.48 -38.26
CA ARG A 3 51.64 -47.82 -37.34
C ARG A 3 52.43 -46.96 -36.35
N HIS A 4 52.34 -45.64 -36.46
CA HIS A 4 52.82 -44.73 -35.41
C HIS A 4 51.71 -44.55 -34.36
N LYS A 5 51.98 -44.98 -33.13
CA LYS A 5 51.12 -44.73 -31.97
C LYS A 5 51.61 -43.45 -31.29
N PHE A 6 50.85 -42.36 -31.39
CA PHE A 6 51.06 -41.16 -30.58
C PHE A 6 50.37 -41.35 -29.21
N PRO A 7 51.07 -41.20 -28.08
CA PRO A 7 50.44 -41.22 -26.77
C PRO A 7 49.80 -39.86 -26.48
N ILE A 8 48.54 -39.86 -26.07
CA ILE A 8 47.83 -38.66 -25.60
C ILE A 8 48.19 -38.48 -24.12
N LEU A 9 48.93 -37.42 -23.80
CA LEU A 9 49.20 -36.99 -22.43
C LEU A 9 48.10 -36.02 -22.01
N LEU A 10 47.28 -36.42 -21.03
CA LEU A 10 46.21 -35.62 -20.45
C LEU A 10 46.77 -34.86 -19.24
N THR A 11 46.96 -33.55 -19.35
CA THR A 11 47.43 -32.71 -18.24
C THR A 11 46.24 -32.13 -17.48
N ILE A 12 46.10 -32.47 -16.20
CA ILE A 12 45.09 -31.89 -15.30
C ILE A 12 45.70 -30.65 -14.66
N THR A 13 45.16 -29.47 -14.97
CA THR A 13 45.56 -28.22 -14.29
C THR A 13 44.62 -27.98 -13.11
N LEU A 14 45.19 -27.80 -11.92
CA LEU A 14 44.46 -27.53 -10.69
C LEU A 14 44.41 -26.01 -10.47
N SER A 15 43.31 -25.37 -10.90
CA SER A 15 43.09 -23.94 -10.70
C SER A 15 42.69 -23.66 -9.25
N THR A 16 43.53 -22.94 -8.51
CA THR A 16 43.22 -22.49 -7.15
C THR A 16 42.17 -21.38 -7.19
N LEU A 17 40.95 -21.69 -6.75
CA LEU A 17 39.87 -20.72 -6.57
C LEU A 17 40.20 -19.81 -5.37
N THR A 18 40.57 -18.57 -5.64
CA THR A 18 40.72 -17.53 -4.62
C THR A 18 39.33 -17.06 -4.17
N ILE A 19 38.96 -17.38 -2.93
CA ILE A 19 37.71 -16.94 -2.32
C ILE A 19 37.94 -15.50 -1.81
N PHE A 20 37.45 -14.51 -2.56
CA PHE A 20 37.40 -13.13 -2.09
C PHE A 20 36.26 -12.97 -1.06
N PRO A 21 36.50 -12.36 0.11
CA PRO A 21 35.45 -12.07 1.07
C PRO A 21 34.51 -11.01 0.49
N ILE A 22 33.23 -11.35 0.35
CA ILE A 22 32.21 -10.41 -0.09
C ILE A 22 31.99 -9.39 1.04
N PRO A 23 32.11 -8.07 0.79
CA PRO A 23 31.81 -7.07 1.81
C PRO A 23 30.33 -7.15 2.19
N SER A 24 30.05 -7.18 3.50
CA SER A 24 28.69 -7.15 4.02
C SER A 24 28.05 -5.80 3.74
N SER A 25 26.96 -5.77 2.97
CA SER A 25 26.18 -4.55 2.78
C SER A 25 25.30 -4.30 4.00
N LEU A 26 25.32 -3.08 4.54
CA LEU A 26 24.35 -2.64 5.54
C LEU A 26 23.03 -2.34 4.84
N ALA A 27 21.98 -3.10 5.17
CA ALA A 27 20.63 -2.81 4.69
C ALA A 27 20.12 -1.53 5.36
N GLN A 28 19.84 -0.48 4.56
CA GLN A 28 19.11 0.70 5.03
C GLN A 28 17.63 0.34 5.21
N THR A 29 17.17 0.31 6.45
CA THR A 29 15.74 0.19 6.78
C THR A 29 15.15 1.59 6.86
N THR A 30 14.70 2.14 5.74
CA THR A 30 13.74 3.26 5.81
C THR A 30 12.50 2.77 6.55
N SER A 31 12.26 3.31 7.74
CA SER A 31 11.08 2.94 8.53
C SER A 31 9.82 3.43 7.81
N ILE A 32 8.86 2.53 7.62
CA ILE A 32 7.56 2.88 7.04
C ILE A 32 6.82 3.74 8.08
N PRO A 33 6.28 4.91 7.70
CA PRO A 33 5.60 5.78 8.65
C PRO A 33 4.35 5.10 9.21
N LEU A 34 4.04 5.43 10.47
CA LEU A 34 2.75 5.08 11.07
C LEU A 34 1.62 5.87 10.38
N PRO A 35 0.37 5.37 10.44
CA PRO A 35 -0.79 6.12 9.98
C PRO A 35 -0.88 7.45 10.73
N SER A 36 -1.29 8.51 10.04
CA SER A 36 -1.55 9.82 10.66
C SER A 36 -2.55 9.68 11.82
N ASP A 37 -2.32 10.42 12.91
CA ASP A 37 -3.20 10.47 14.08
C ASP A 37 -4.33 11.50 13.94
N ALA A 38 -4.39 12.26 12.83
CA ALA A 38 -5.41 13.30 12.68
C ALA A 38 -6.82 12.67 12.63
N PRO A 39 -7.82 13.23 13.33
CA PRO A 39 -9.14 12.63 13.41
C PRO A 39 -9.85 12.60 12.05
N LEU A 40 -10.73 11.61 11.85
CA LEU A 40 -11.65 11.60 10.71
C LEU A 40 -12.63 12.77 10.84
N ASN A 41 -12.66 13.63 9.81
CA ASN A 41 -13.57 14.78 9.75
C ASN A 41 -14.70 14.54 8.74
N LEU A 42 -15.81 13.95 9.22
CA LEU A 42 -16.97 13.63 8.40
C LEU A 42 -17.71 14.86 7.84
N ASP A 43 -17.57 16.03 8.47
CA ASP A 43 -18.26 17.25 8.02
C ASP A 43 -17.81 17.66 6.61
N LEU A 44 -16.56 17.33 6.25
CA LEU A 44 -15.97 17.57 4.93
C LEU A 44 -16.70 16.85 3.80
N LEU A 45 -17.47 15.78 4.08
CA LEU A 45 -18.27 15.08 3.06
C LEU A 45 -19.41 15.96 2.52
N THR A 46 -19.89 16.91 3.33
CA THR A 46 -21.01 17.80 2.98
C THR A 46 -20.54 19.23 2.72
N GLN A 47 -19.48 19.66 3.40
CA GLN A 47 -18.90 20.99 3.30
C GLN A 47 -17.39 20.87 3.10
N PRO A 48 -16.95 20.45 1.90
CA PRO A 48 -15.54 20.37 1.59
C PRO A 48 -14.91 21.77 1.71
N LYS A 49 -13.76 21.83 2.37
CA LYS A 49 -12.98 23.06 2.55
C LYS A 49 -11.65 22.94 1.84
N ASP A 50 -11.11 24.08 1.44
CA ASP A 50 -9.78 24.22 0.84
C ASP A 50 -9.61 23.33 -0.40
N SER A 51 -8.54 22.52 -0.43
CA SER A 51 -8.20 21.60 -1.51
C SER A 51 -8.68 20.16 -1.28
N VAL A 52 -9.53 19.93 -0.27
CA VAL A 52 -10.04 18.58 0.05
C VAL A 52 -10.93 18.06 -1.08
N ILE A 53 -10.69 16.81 -1.47
CA ILE A 53 -11.43 16.14 -2.53
C ILE A 53 -12.29 15.05 -1.90
N THR A 54 -13.55 14.97 -2.29
CA THR A 54 -14.51 13.96 -1.83
C THR A 54 -15.21 13.32 -3.01
N ALA A 55 -16.02 12.29 -2.74
CA ALA A 55 -16.89 11.70 -3.76
C ALA A 55 -17.83 12.72 -4.46
N ASN A 56 -18.14 13.85 -3.80
CA ASN A 56 -19.06 14.87 -4.31
C ASN A 56 -18.36 16.03 -5.04
N THR A 57 -17.03 16.11 -5.00
CA THR A 57 -16.24 17.20 -5.62
C THR A 57 -15.35 16.73 -6.76
N ILE A 58 -15.65 15.54 -7.29
CA ILE A 58 -14.92 14.92 -8.41
C ILE A 58 -15.08 15.80 -9.65
N ASN A 59 -13.95 16.16 -10.27
CA ASN A 59 -13.95 16.88 -11.53
C ASN A 59 -14.05 15.87 -12.68
N LEU A 60 -15.24 15.73 -13.27
CA LEU A 60 -15.51 14.82 -14.40
C LEU A 60 -14.81 15.22 -15.71
N SER A 61 -14.23 16.42 -15.79
CA SER A 61 -13.50 16.91 -16.96
C SER A 61 -12.03 16.46 -17.00
N GLY A 62 -11.54 15.77 -15.97
CA GLY A 62 -10.18 15.24 -15.87
C GLY A 62 -10.06 14.04 -14.92
N LEU A 63 -8.88 13.42 -14.83
CA LEU A 63 -8.62 12.39 -13.83
C LEU A 63 -8.59 13.04 -12.44
N THR A 64 -9.53 12.69 -11.57
CA THR A 64 -9.49 13.15 -10.18
C THR A 64 -8.42 12.35 -9.44
N THR A 65 -7.50 13.05 -8.79
CA THR A 65 -6.36 12.44 -8.10
C THR A 65 -6.63 12.42 -6.58
N PRO A 66 -6.54 11.26 -5.90
CA PRO A 66 -6.30 9.95 -6.48
C PRO A 66 -7.54 9.38 -7.19
N SER A 67 -7.30 8.50 -8.16
CA SER A 67 -8.33 7.90 -9.04
C SER A 67 -9.25 6.88 -8.34
N LEU A 68 -9.57 7.11 -7.07
CA LEU A 68 -10.38 6.23 -6.22
C LEU A 68 -11.83 6.11 -6.66
N TRP A 69 -12.36 7.11 -7.36
CA TRP A 69 -13.71 7.05 -7.92
C TRP A 69 -13.90 5.87 -8.87
N TRP A 70 -12.90 5.58 -9.71
CA TRP A 70 -12.96 4.47 -10.65
C TRP A 70 -12.94 3.11 -9.94
N SER A 71 -12.22 3.01 -8.82
CA SER A 71 -12.21 1.81 -7.97
C SER A 71 -13.56 1.57 -7.28
N LYS A 72 -14.23 2.64 -6.83
CA LYS A 72 -15.57 2.58 -6.24
C LYS A 72 -16.62 2.08 -7.24
N GLU A 73 -16.73 2.75 -8.39
CA GLU A 73 -17.74 2.48 -9.44
C GLU A 73 -17.71 1.04 -9.95
N ASN A 74 -16.52 0.48 -10.15
CA ASN A 74 -16.38 -0.80 -10.85
C ASN A 74 -16.33 -2.05 -9.94
N SER A 75 -16.04 -1.91 -8.64
CA SER A 75 -15.76 -3.10 -7.81
C SER A 75 -16.11 -3.02 -6.33
N GLU A 76 -16.38 -1.83 -5.78
CA GLU A 76 -16.52 -1.66 -4.32
C GLU A 76 -17.78 -0.89 -3.90
N ASN A 77 -18.70 -0.65 -4.82
CA ASN A 77 -19.88 0.21 -4.64
C ASN A 77 -20.77 -0.13 -3.42
N LYS A 78 -20.68 -1.35 -2.87
CA LYS A 78 -21.41 -1.74 -1.65
C LYS A 78 -20.58 -1.56 -0.38
N LEU A 79 -19.27 -1.71 -0.46
CA LEU A 79 -18.38 -1.71 0.72
C LEU A 79 -17.81 -0.32 0.99
N LEU A 80 -17.35 0.39 -0.05
CA LEU A 80 -16.83 1.75 0.07
C LEU A 80 -18.00 2.75 -0.07
N ASP A 81 -18.43 3.34 1.05
CA ASP A 81 -19.53 4.29 1.05
C ASP A 81 -19.06 5.68 0.61
N ASN A 82 -17.95 6.17 1.18
CA ASN A 82 -17.44 7.52 0.94
C ASN A 82 -15.91 7.58 1.06
N TRP A 83 -15.33 8.71 0.66
CA TRP A 83 -13.91 8.97 0.85
C TRP A 83 -13.63 10.46 0.94
N ILE A 84 -12.53 10.81 1.61
CA ILE A 84 -11.99 12.16 1.75
C ILE A 84 -10.50 12.09 1.45
N ALA A 85 -10.04 12.79 0.42
CA ALA A 85 -8.62 12.94 0.11
C ALA A 85 -8.13 14.33 0.54
N TYR A 86 -7.04 14.33 1.26
CA TYR A 86 -6.28 15.48 1.71
C TYR A 86 -5.00 15.52 0.87
N PRO A 87 -4.87 16.48 -0.07
CA PRO A 87 -3.66 16.62 -0.87
C PRO A 87 -2.42 16.83 0.01
N ALA A 88 -1.26 16.47 -0.53
CA ALA A 88 0.01 16.69 0.14
C ALA A 88 0.23 18.19 0.42
N THR A 89 0.86 18.49 1.56
CA THR A 89 1.36 19.82 1.90
C THR A 89 2.89 19.78 1.94
N GLU A 90 3.54 20.92 2.23
CA GLU A 90 5.01 20.96 2.37
C GLU A 90 5.54 19.98 3.43
N ASN A 91 4.75 19.69 4.46
CA ASN A 91 5.18 18.91 5.62
C ASN A 91 4.49 17.54 5.73
N GLU A 92 3.46 17.27 4.93
CA GLU A 92 2.66 16.05 5.04
C GLU A 92 2.42 15.42 3.67
N VAL A 93 2.64 14.11 3.60
CA VAL A 93 2.25 13.28 2.46
C VAL A 93 0.74 13.29 2.31
N GLY A 94 0.26 13.19 1.06
CA GLY A 94 -1.16 13.07 0.78
C GLY A 94 -1.80 11.92 1.57
N ARG A 95 -3.06 12.11 1.98
CA ARG A 95 -3.79 11.10 2.74
C ARG A 95 -5.19 10.94 2.21
N VAL A 96 -5.68 9.70 2.19
CA VAL A 96 -7.09 9.41 1.94
C VAL A 96 -7.68 8.68 3.14
N ASP A 97 -8.80 9.20 3.61
CA ASP A 97 -9.67 8.50 4.54
C ASP A 97 -10.82 7.88 3.76
N LEU A 98 -10.85 6.55 3.73
CA LEU A 98 -11.92 5.75 3.17
C LEU A 98 -12.96 5.47 4.26
N ILE A 99 -14.24 5.62 3.93
CA ILE A 99 -15.35 5.36 4.83
C ILE A 99 -16.12 4.17 4.26
N VAL A 100 -16.15 3.06 5.01
CA VAL A 100 -16.79 1.83 4.57
C VAL A 100 -18.14 1.60 5.26
N ASN A 101 -18.99 0.85 4.58
CA ASN A 101 -20.21 0.31 5.16
C ASN A 101 -19.86 -0.69 6.27
N GLN A 102 -20.13 -0.32 7.54
CA GLN A 102 -19.75 -1.15 8.68
C GLN A 102 -20.44 -2.51 8.68
N GLN A 103 -21.70 -2.60 8.20
CA GLN A 103 -22.42 -3.86 8.17
C GLN A 103 -21.72 -4.86 7.26
N ILE A 104 -21.35 -4.44 6.05
CA ILE A 104 -20.64 -5.28 5.08
C ILE A 104 -19.21 -5.56 5.55
N TRP A 105 -18.48 -4.54 6.02
CA TRP A 105 -17.12 -4.72 6.56
C TRP A 105 -17.05 -5.77 7.67
N SER A 106 -18.06 -5.81 8.54
CA SER A 106 -18.12 -6.77 9.66
C SER A 106 -18.30 -8.22 9.23
N LEU A 107 -18.76 -8.46 7.99
CA LEU A 107 -18.94 -9.79 7.40
C LEU A 107 -17.67 -10.29 6.73
N LEU A 108 -16.78 -9.38 6.31
CA LEU A 108 -15.53 -9.73 5.65
C LEU A 108 -14.58 -10.46 6.59
N ASP A 109 -13.87 -11.44 6.05
CA ASP A 109 -12.74 -12.07 6.71
C ASP A 109 -11.45 -11.22 6.63
N TYR A 110 -10.36 -11.74 7.17
CA TYR A 110 -9.08 -11.02 7.18
C TYR A 110 -8.53 -10.79 5.77
N LEU A 111 -8.60 -11.79 4.89
CA LEU A 111 -8.04 -11.74 3.55
C LEU A 111 -8.83 -10.77 2.67
N GLU A 112 -10.16 -10.76 2.79
CA GLU A 112 -11.03 -9.81 2.09
C GLU A 112 -10.76 -8.36 2.52
N ARG A 113 -10.60 -8.12 3.83
CA ARG A 113 -10.22 -6.78 4.34
C ARG A 113 -8.83 -6.36 3.87
N TYR A 114 -7.88 -7.30 3.87
CA TYR A 114 -6.53 -7.06 3.38
C TYR A 114 -6.55 -6.70 1.90
N ASP A 115 -7.26 -7.47 1.07
CA ASP A 115 -7.38 -7.21 -0.37
C ASP A 115 -7.98 -5.83 -0.64
N PHE A 116 -9.08 -5.48 0.04
CA PHE A 116 -9.67 -4.14 -0.05
C PHE A 116 -8.66 -3.02 0.24
N VAL A 117 -7.98 -3.10 1.40
CA VAL A 117 -6.98 -2.08 1.80
C VAL A 117 -5.80 -2.05 0.83
N ASN A 118 -5.34 -3.21 0.37
CA ASN A 118 -4.22 -3.32 -0.54
C ASN A 118 -4.54 -2.74 -1.92
N ARG A 119 -5.72 -3.03 -2.50
CA ARG A 119 -6.11 -2.54 -3.82
C ARG A 119 -6.26 -1.03 -3.82
N LEU A 120 -7.05 -0.47 -2.90
CA LEU A 120 -7.24 0.98 -2.83
C LEU A 120 -5.98 1.71 -2.39
N GLY A 121 -5.23 1.16 -1.43
CA GLY A 121 -3.92 1.65 -1.03
C GLY A 121 -2.93 1.70 -2.18
N SER A 122 -2.87 0.65 -2.99
CA SER A 122 -2.02 0.59 -4.19
C SER A 122 -2.44 1.61 -5.25
N THR A 123 -3.74 1.86 -5.43
CA THR A 123 -4.25 2.91 -6.33
C THR A 123 -3.83 4.29 -5.84
N ALA A 124 -4.12 4.62 -4.57
CA ALA A 124 -3.80 5.92 -3.97
C ALA A 124 -2.28 6.19 -3.91
N ARG A 125 -1.48 5.15 -3.66
CA ARG A 125 -0.01 5.23 -3.61
C ARG A 125 0.59 5.78 -4.91
N LYS A 126 0.02 5.44 -6.06
CA LYS A 126 0.51 5.92 -7.38
C LYS A 126 0.52 7.45 -7.45
N ASP A 127 -0.37 8.07 -6.70
CA ASP A 127 -0.56 9.51 -6.64
C ASP A 127 0.09 10.15 -5.39
N GLY A 128 0.89 9.39 -4.62
CA GLY A 128 1.57 9.89 -3.44
C GLY A 128 0.70 9.94 -2.17
N TYR A 129 -0.36 9.13 -2.09
CA TYR A 129 -1.25 9.11 -0.94
C TYR A 129 -1.09 7.87 -0.07
N ASN A 130 -1.07 8.08 1.24
CA ASN A 130 -1.35 7.05 2.24
C ASN A 130 -2.86 6.86 2.41
N VAL A 131 -3.30 5.69 2.86
CA VAL A 131 -4.72 5.37 3.04
C VAL A 131 -5.02 4.94 4.47
N ARG A 132 -6.17 5.38 4.97
CA ARG A 132 -6.78 4.92 6.22
C ARG A 132 -8.21 4.50 5.93
N VAL A 133 -8.70 3.48 6.64
CA VAL A 133 -10.05 2.97 6.50
C VAL A 133 -10.79 3.16 7.81
N PHE A 134 -11.98 3.74 7.74
CA PHE A 134 -12.83 4.05 8.88
C PHE A 134 -14.26 3.57 8.69
N ASN A 135 -14.97 3.38 9.81
CA ASN A 135 -16.43 3.36 9.84
C ASN A 135 -16.98 4.77 10.15
N TYR A 136 -18.31 4.94 10.12
CA TYR A 136 -18.95 6.22 10.49
C TYR A 136 -18.84 6.55 11.99
N GLN A 137 -18.49 5.59 12.84
CA GLN A 137 -18.17 5.81 14.26
C GLN A 137 -16.75 6.35 14.46
N LYS A 138 -16.00 6.58 13.37
CA LYS A 138 -14.63 7.11 13.34
C LYS A 138 -13.58 6.14 13.90
N ASP A 139 -13.90 4.84 13.98
CA ASP A 139 -12.94 3.83 14.35
C ASP A 139 -11.99 3.52 13.19
N LEU A 140 -10.68 3.52 13.44
CA LEU A 140 -9.68 3.09 12.45
C LEU A 140 -9.73 1.56 12.28
N LEU A 141 -10.11 1.12 11.08
CA LEU A 141 -10.28 -0.28 10.69
C LEU A 141 -9.02 -0.85 10.06
N GLY A 142 -8.25 0.00 9.39
CA GLY A 142 -6.99 -0.38 8.77
C GLY A 142 -6.30 0.77 8.07
N SER A 143 -5.10 0.53 7.57
CA SER A 143 -4.28 1.53 6.90
C SER A 143 -3.35 0.90 5.89
N TYR A 144 -2.96 1.69 4.90
CA TYR A 144 -1.89 1.42 3.94
C TYR A 144 -0.96 2.64 3.93
N THR A 145 0.23 2.51 4.49
CA THR A 145 1.22 3.60 4.58
C THR A 145 2.50 3.25 3.85
N CYS A 146 3.13 4.24 3.24
CA CYS A 146 4.35 4.05 2.46
C CYS A 146 5.46 5.01 2.89
N SER A 147 6.69 4.50 2.88
CA SER A 147 7.89 5.33 2.79
C SER A 147 8.19 5.59 1.32
N TYR A 148 8.05 6.83 0.87
CA TYR A 148 8.34 7.24 -0.50
C TYR A 148 9.84 7.54 -0.65
N ASN A 149 10.63 6.51 -0.96
CA ASN A 149 12.06 6.64 -1.28
C ASN A 149 12.24 6.70 -2.81
N PRO A 150 13.16 7.53 -3.35
CA PRO A 150 13.44 7.63 -4.80
C PRO A 150 13.70 6.30 -5.52
N SER A 151 14.14 5.24 -4.84
CA SER A 151 14.46 3.96 -5.46
C SER A 151 13.32 2.92 -5.42
N SER A 152 12.43 3.00 -4.44
CA SER A 152 11.21 2.18 -4.34
C SER A 152 10.36 2.64 -3.15
N ALA A 153 9.03 2.61 -3.28
CA ALA A 153 8.17 2.82 -2.12
C ALA A 153 7.92 1.49 -1.39
N ASN A 154 8.30 1.45 -0.11
CA ASN A 154 8.03 0.35 0.81
C ASN A 154 6.77 0.67 1.59
N CYS A 155 5.79 -0.24 1.57
CA CYS A 155 4.49 0.01 2.18
C CYS A 155 4.10 -1.07 3.17
N ASN A 156 3.33 -0.67 4.18
CA ASN A 156 2.83 -1.53 5.22
C ASN A 156 1.31 -1.45 5.29
N ILE A 157 0.68 -2.59 5.51
CA ILE A 157 -0.75 -2.68 5.79
C ILE A 157 -0.93 -3.05 7.26
N GLN A 158 -1.76 -2.28 7.95
CA GLN A 158 -2.19 -2.62 9.31
C GLN A 158 -3.71 -2.78 9.29
N LEU A 159 -4.21 -3.87 9.87
CA LEU A 159 -5.65 -4.12 10.02
C LEU A 159 -5.99 -4.22 11.50
N ASN A 160 -7.06 -3.55 11.91
CA ASN A 160 -7.58 -3.66 13.26
C ASN A 160 -8.44 -4.92 13.38
N THR A 161 -7.94 -5.92 14.11
CA THR A 161 -8.60 -7.22 14.28
C THR A 161 -9.66 -7.22 15.39
N GLN A 162 -9.83 -6.12 16.12
CA GLN A 162 -10.67 -6.08 17.34
C GLN A 162 -12.18 -6.28 17.08
N TYR A 163 -12.65 -6.17 15.84
CA TYR A 163 -14.07 -6.30 15.49
C TYR A 163 -14.68 -7.67 15.77
N LYS A 164 -13.88 -8.74 15.85
CA LYS A 164 -14.39 -10.09 16.12
C LYS A 164 -14.62 -10.36 17.61
N LEU A 165 -13.95 -9.62 18.50
CA LEU A 165 -13.94 -9.90 19.94
C LEU A 165 -15.14 -9.29 20.68
N ARG A 166 -15.73 -8.19 20.17
CA ARG A 166 -16.89 -7.53 20.81
C ARG A 166 -18.25 -8.21 20.59
N ARG A 167 -18.35 -9.26 19.75
CA ARG A 167 -19.60 -10.01 19.55
C ARG A 167 -19.77 -11.21 20.49
N TYR A 168 -18.80 -11.47 21.37
CA TYR A 168 -18.83 -12.57 22.35
C TYR A 168 -18.81 -12.10 23.81
N GLN A 169 -19.10 -10.82 24.06
CA GLN A 169 -19.35 -10.25 25.39
C GLN A 169 -20.73 -9.61 25.39
#